data_AF-A0A836GEG1-F1
#
_entry.id   AF-A0A836GEG1-F1
#
_cell.length_a   1.000
_cell.length_b   1.000
_cell.length_c   1.000
_cell.angle_alpha   90.00
_cell.angle_beta   90.00
_cell.angle_gamma   90.00
#
_symmetry.space_group_name_H-M   'P 1'
#
loop_
_entity.id
_entity.type
_entity.pdbx_description
1 polymer ?
#
loop_
_entity_poly.entity_id
_entity_poly.type
_entity_poly.pdbx_seq_one_letter_code
_entity_poly.pdbx_strand_id
1 'polypeptide(L)'
;MVLTGPLLHRSGMRALAPPTHCSSTSLRWAKATPSLLSGLTRLHTAASSGWASASGGHCSAAAQMVSCRWQFTGTGHGYVTDDNSGLQSELSDALAGEGNLPLDAILPQPLVKADLESPSARIRLDKIERPPGRFDLLTNSLVYRWQTTAALARKVTGPMREWASELKYRTGVHLEVELTDPTRLDLPVSEGGYSSADDVELMVYLFGSERGIFNCRQLMETALDQDPAYVRLAVFRRKRGTGGSGEGAAAPRPDEDVEWLLLRRINRDLRPPDIPPISLKTPGKWTLLYEHYKEAAIRTLWEETGITVEAGNVYPTAVLFQDNPIFYWRVPVHYFLAEVPYDVQVLGPQVGLNTYMHHWDSSLLRQSPDPIDRAWAQLADPETGCAWMKRPMIDELQRPLRGANYMAMRYTPPPYSELNNVLGLQVPVEAAGESSATESTASAVTTAEGGQAPHNVTESDATASSSEAERCSPMDKSGS
;
A
#
# COMPACT_ATOMS: atom_id res chain seq x y z
N MET A 1 7.07 78.21 11.52
CA MET A 1 6.06 78.67 10.53
C MET A 1 5.27 77.47 10.03
N VAL A 2 3.99 77.68 9.71
CA VAL A 2 3.02 76.68 9.22
C VAL A 2 2.28 77.34 8.03
N LEU A 3 1.33 76.64 7.40
CA LEU A 3 0.47 77.05 6.27
C LEU A 3 1.14 76.83 4.89
N THR A 4 0.47 76.37 3.81
CA THR A 4 -0.90 75.81 3.63
C THR A 4 -0.99 75.06 2.30
N GLY A 5 -1.89 74.09 2.16
CA GLY A 5 -2.57 73.79 0.88
C GLY A 5 -4.02 74.30 0.94
N PRO A 6 -4.97 73.81 0.12
CA PRO A 6 -4.87 73.06 -1.13
C PRO A 6 -5.68 73.73 -2.28
N LEU A 7 -5.76 73.12 -3.47
CA LEU A 7 -6.88 73.38 -4.40
C LEU A 7 -7.33 72.10 -5.13
N LEU A 8 -8.64 72.00 -5.34
CA LEU A 8 -9.34 70.92 -6.06
C LEU A 8 -10.04 71.51 -7.30
N HIS A 9 -10.17 70.75 -8.39
CA HIS A 9 -11.35 70.94 -9.25
C HIS A 9 -11.84 69.69 -10.00
N ARG A 10 -13.17 69.67 -10.14
CA ARG A 10 -14.07 68.77 -10.91
C ARG A 10 -13.84 68.91 -12.44
N SER A 11 -14.30 68.02 -13.34
CA SER A 11 -15.03 66.72 -13.29
C SER A 11 -15.09 66.14 -14.73
N GLY A 12 -15.37 64.84 -14.92
CA GLY A 12 -15.79 64.31 -16.23
C GLY A 12 -15.86 62.78 -16.34
N MET A 13 -17.05 62.21 -16.54
CA MET A 13 -17.26 60.80 -16.89
C MET A 13 -17.57 60.62 -18.37
N ARG A 14 -16.95 59.63 -19.03
CA ARG A 14 -17.66 58.69 -19.93
C ARG A 14 -16.84 57.43 -20.18
N ALA A 15 -17.51 56.34 -20.54
CA ALA A 15 -16.94 55.01 -20.65
C ALA A 15 -16.74 54.55 -22.11
N LEU A 16 -15.79 53.63 -22.30
CA LEU A 16 -15.79 52.65 -23.40
C LEU A 16 -15.51 51.26 -22.80
N ALA A 17 -15.95 50.22 -23.51
CA ALA A 17 -16.10 48.87 -22.97
C ALA A 17 -14.87 47.97 -23.17
N PRO A 18 -14.68 46.92 -22.33
CA PRO A 18 -13.70 45.86 -22.59
C PRO A 18 -14.18 44.90 -23.71
N PRO A 19 -13.25 44.17 -24.37
CA PRO A 19 -13.61 43.18 -25.38
C PRO A 19 -14.28 41.93 -24.78
N THR A 20 -15.18 41.35 -25.58
CA THR A 20 -15.94 40.11 -25.30
C THR A 20 -15.05 38.87 -25.26
N HIS A 21 -15.20 37.92 -24.32
CA HIS A 21 -16.31 36.97 -24.09
C HIS A 21 -16.38 35.79 -25.08
N CYS A 22 -15.98 34.60 -24.60
CA CYS A 22 -16.62 33.29 -24.80
C CYS A 22 -16.44 32.54 -23.46
N SER A 23 -17.44 32.16 -22.65
CA SER A 23 -18.62 31.29 -22.88
C SER A 23 -18.23 29.85 -23.27
N SER A 24 -18.69 28.77 -22.62
CA SER A 24 -19.66 28.57 -21.51
C SER A 24 -19.49 27.12 -20.96
N THR A 25 -20.15 26.58 -19.94
CA THR A 25 -21.32 27.00 -19.13
C THR A 25 -21.20 26.38 -17.72
N SER A 26 -21.72 27.03 -16.67
CA SER A 26 -21.98 26.37 -15.38
C SER A 26 -23.47 26.39 -15.06
N LEU A 27 -24.08 25.21 -14.90
CA LEU A 27 -25.49 25.07 -14.52
C LEU A 27 -25.61 24.94 -13.00
N ARG A 28 -26.35 25.88 -12.39
CA ARG A 28 -26.61 25.89 -10.95
C ARG A 28 -27.65 24.84 -10.58
N TRP A 29 -27.49 24.22 -9.43
CA TRP A 29 -28.52 23.38 -8.82
C TRP A 29 -29.75 24.20 -8.46
N ALA A 30 -30.94 23.71 -8.82
CA ALA A 30 -32.21 24.23 -8.34
C ALA A 30 -32.56 23.58 -6.99
N LYS A 31 -32.92 24.39 -5.98
CA LYS A 31 -33.55 23.87 -4.76
C LYS A 31 -35.02 23.55 -5.04
N ALA A 32 -35.46 22.35 -4.69
CA ALA A 32 -36.86 22.00 -4.60
C ALA A 32 -37.23 21.76 -3.12
N THR A 33 -38.28 22.42 -2.65
CA THR A 33 -38.94 22.15 -1.36
C THR A 33 -40.42 21.88 -1.61
N PRO A 34 -41.04 20.88 -0.95
CA PRO A 34 -42.37 20.43 -1.31
C PRO A 34 -43.47 21.29 -0.70
N SER A 35 -44.50 21.60 -1.49
CA SER A 35 -45.80 22.05 -0.96
C SER A 35 -46.92 21.84 -1.98
N LEU A 36 -47.87 20.95 -1.67
CA LEU A 36 -49.28 21.32 -1.55
C LEU A 36 -50.09 20.17 -0.93
N LEU A 37 -51.21 20.54 -0.30
CA LEU A 37 -52.11 19.66 0.45
C LEU A 37 -53.51 19.63 -0.20
N SER A 38 -54.29 18.63 0.21
CA SER A 38 -55.75 18.45 -0.04
C SER A 38 -56.19 18.09 -1.47
N GLY A 39 -57.17 17.18 -1.66
CA GLY A 39 -57.71 16.21 -0.69
C GLY A 39 -59.09 15.61 -1.03
N LEU A 40 -59.38 14.45 -0.40
CA LEU A 40 -60.72 13.82 -0.23
C LEU A 40 -61.40 13.32 -1.53
N THR A 41 -62.20 12.24 -1.56
CA THR A 41 -63.03 11.55 -0.54
C THR A 41 -63.22 10.03 -0.79
N ARG A 42 -63.36 9.23 0.29
CA ARG A 42 -64.26 8.02 0.44
C ARG A 42 -64.00 6.77 -0.45
N LEU A 43 -64.36 5.52 -0.09
CA LEU A 43 -64.72 4.85 1.18
C LEU A 43 -64.58 3.30 1.04
N HIS A 44 -64.84 2.56 2.13
CA HIS A 44 -64.87 1.09 2.33
C HIS A 44 -63.56 0.40 2.79
N THR A 45 -63.52 -0.62 3.67
CA THR A 45 -64.19 -1.00 4.95
C THR A 45 -64.04 -2.52 5.17
N ALA A 46 -63.00 -2.95 5.90
CA ALA A 46 -62.87 -4.22 6.67
C ALA A 46 -61.53 -4.12 7.44
N ALA A 47 -61.39 -4.26 8.77
CA ALA A 47 -61.67 -5.42 9.65
C ALA A 47 -60.76 -6.63 9.34
N SER A 48 -59.92 -7.18 10.24
CA SER A 48 -59.55 -6.89 11.66
C SER A 48 -58.13 -7.48 11.94
N SER A 49 -57.39 -7.33 13.05
CA SER A 49 -57.62 -6.88 14.45
C SER A 49 -56.58 -5.77 14.84
N GLY A 50 -56.08 -5.46 16.05
CA GLY A 50 -56.11 -6.03 17.43
C GLY A 50 -54.99 -7.07 17.69
N TRP A 51 -54.33 -7.15 18.87
CA TRP A 51 -54.51 -6.49 20.17
C TRP A 51 -53.30 -5.62 20.65
N ALA A 52 -53.59 -4.70 21.60
CA ALA A 52 -52.80 -4.13 22.71
C ALA A 52 -51.25 -4.28 22.77
N SER A 53 -50.43 -3.23 23.02
CA SER A 53 -50.37 -2.28 24.16
C SER A 53 -49.82 -2.89 25.47
N ALA A 54 -48.93 -2.24 26.25
CA ALA A 54 -48.20 -0.97 26.11
C ALA A 54 -47.02 -0.88 27.14
N SER A 55 -46.37 0.30 27.22
CA SER A 55 -45.21 0.68 28.07
C SER A 55 -43.83 0.12 27.64
N GLY A 56 -42.70 0.81 27.86
CA GLY A 56 -42.52 2.20 28.30
C GLY A 56 -41.32 2.42 29.21
N GLY A 57 -40.15 2.77 28.68
CA GLY A 57 -38.95 3.01 29.49
C GLY A 57 -37.73 3.52 28.73
N HIS A 58 -37.40 4.80 28.97
CA HIS A 58 -36.11 5.49 28.77
C HIS A 58 -34.92 4.66 28.27
N CYS A 59 -34.48 4.92 27.03
CA CYS A 59 -33.18 4.46 26.53
C CYS A 59 -32.04 5.35 27.07
N SER A 60 -31.14 4.79 27.87
CA SER A 60 -29.87 5.41 28.25
C SER A 60 -28.79 4.34 28.42
N ALA A 61 -28.24 3.86 27.30
CA ALA A 61 -27.18 2.86 27.29
C ALA A 61 -25.80 3.53 27.30
N ALA A 62 -25.09 3.40 28.43
CA ALA A 62 -23.68 3.80 28.50
C ALA A 62 -22.80 2.77 27.78
N ALA A 63 -21.87 3.23 26.95
CA ALA A 63 -20.92 2.35 26.27
C ALA A 63 -19.90 1.80 27.26
N GLN A 64 -20.01 0.51 27.63
CA GLN A 64 -18.96 -0.19 28.34
C GLN A 64 -17.84 -0.59 27.38
N MET A 65 -16.61 -0.15 27.66
CA MET A 65 -15.43 -0.65 26.97
C MET A 65 -15.17 -2.10 27.42
N VAL A 66 -15.24 -3.05 26.49
CA VAL A 66 -14.81 -4.43 26.73
C VAL A 66 -13.30 -4.51 26.55
N SER A 67 -12.57 -4.85 27.61
CA SER A 67 -11.12 -5.06 27.57
C SER A 67 -10.82 -6.51 27.19
N CYS A 68 -10.38 -6.75 25.96
CA CYS A 68 -10.07 -8.08 25.44
C CYS A 68 -8.67 -8.55 25.87
N ARG A 69 -8.58 -9.23 27.01
CA ARG A 69 -7.38 -9.98 27.44
C ARG A 69 -7.25 -11.24 26.59
N TRP A 70 -6.08 -11.46 25.96
CA TRP A 70 -5.77 -12.72 25.27
C TRP A 70 -5.84 -13.90 26.26
N GLN A 71 -6.54 -14.97 25.90
CA GLN A 71 -6.56 -16.22 26.65
C GLN A 71 -6.19 -17.38 25.72
N PHE A 72 -5.17 -18.14 26.12
CA PHE A 72 -4.70 -19.33 25.43
C PHE A 72 -5.37 -20.56 26.08
N THR A 73 -6.20 -21.30 25.34
CA THR A 73 -7.03 -22.37 25.92
C THR A 73 -6.25 -23.67 26.13
N GLY A 74 -5.47 -23.73 27.21
CA GLY A 74 -4.98 -24.99 27.77
C GLY A 74 -6.03 -25.62 28.70
N THR A 75 -6.33 -26.91 28.52
CA THR A 75 -7.37 -27.61 29.30
C THR A 75 -6.86 -28.10 30.66
N GLY A 76 -7.41 -27.58 31.76
CA GLY A 76 -7.19 -28.10 33.11
C GLY A 76 -8.11 -27.45 34.15
N HIS A 77 -8.66 -28.23 35.08
CA HIS A 77 -9.43 -27.69 36.21
C HIS A 77 -8.49 -27.15 37.30
N GLY A 78 -8.75 -25.92 37.74
CA GLY A 78 -8.10 -25.29 38.89
C GLY A 78 -9.05 -24.26 39.53
N TYR A 79 -8.89 -24.02 40.83
CA TYR A 79 -9.68 -23.01 41.56
C TYR A 79 -9.31 -21.60 41.13
N VAL A 80 -10.29 -20.68 41.12
CA VAL A 80 -10.01 -19.24 40.96
C VAL A 80 -9.62 -18.65 42.30
N THR A 81 -8.46 -18.00 42.34
CA THR A 81 -7.97 -17.13 43.42
C THR A 81 -7.42 -15.85 42.79
N ASP A 82 -7.60 -14.69 43.42
CA ASP A 82 -7.30 -13.40 42.79
C ASP A 82 -5.81 -13.19 42.45
N ASP A 83 -5.49 -13.01 41.16
CA ASP A 83 -4.16 -12.76 40.58
C ASP A 83 -3.48 -11.43 41.00
N ASN A 84 -3.96 -10.74 42.04
CA ASN A 84 -3.40 -9.47 42.51
C ASN A 84 -2.03 -9.62 43.21
N SER A 85 -1.63 -10.84 43.60
CA SER A 85 -0.34 -11.11 44.25
C SER A 85 0.86 -11.07 43.29
N GLY A 86 0.71 -11.63 42.07
CA GLY A 86 1.80 -11.72 41.09
C GLY A 86 2.32 -10.34 40.65
N LEU A 87 1.40 -9.43 40.30
CA LEU A 87 1.73 -8.05 39.91
C LEU A 87 2.38 -7.23 41.03
N GLN A 88 2.12 -7.55 42.31
CA GLN A 88 2.84 -6.93 43.43
C GLN A 88 4.21 -7.58 43.68
N SER A 89 4.40 -8.86 43.37
CA SER A 89 5.71 -9.52 43.46
C SER A 89 6.69 -8.93 42.44
N GLU A 90 6.29 -8.81 41.17
CA GLU A 90 7.16 -8.25 40.12
C GLU A 90 7.55 -6.78 40.39
N LEU A 91 6.64 -5.97 40.93
CA LEU A 91 6.95 -4.62 41.39
C LEU A 91 7.85 -4.59 42.63
N SER A 92 7.78 -5.60 43.50
CA SER A 92 8.63 -5.72 44.69
C SER A 92 10.06 -6.11 44.32
N ASP A 93 10.22 -7.10 43.44
CA ASP A 93 11.54 -7.56 42.97
C ASP A 93 12.24 -6.48 42.13
N ALA A 94 11.49 -5.71 41.32
CA ALA A 94 12.03 -4.55 40.60
C ALA A 94 12.58 -3.46 41.53
N LEU A 95 11.96 -3.24 42.70
CA LEU A 95 12.42 -2.27 43.71
C LEU A 95 13.49 -2.84 44.65
N ALA A 96 13.54 -4.15 44.85
CA ALA A 96 14.61 -4.82 45.61
C ALA A 96 15.95 -4.83 44.84
N GLY A 97 15.92 -4.65 43.52
CA GLY A 97 17.11 -4.61 42.65
C GLY A 97 18.00 -3.38 42.81
N GLU A 98 17.48 -2.23 43.29
CA GLU A 98 18.26 -0.98 43.44
C GLU A 98 19.10 -0.91 44.74
N GLY A 99 19.55 -2.07 45.23
CA GLY A 99 20.30 -2.23 46.47
C GLY A 99 21.81 -1.90 46.36
N ASN A 100 22.15 -0.62 46.49
CA ASN A 100 23.52 -0.07 46.63
C ASN A 100 24.41 -0.09 45.37
N LEU A 101 24.36 1.00 44.60
CA LEU A 101 25.50 1.52 43.83
C LEU A 101 25.91 2.89 44.40
N PRO A 102 27.21 3.24 44.45
CA PRO A 102 27.69 4.45 45.13
C PRO A 102 27.23 5.74 44.42
N LEU A 103 26.73 6.69 45.21
CA LEU A 103 25.99 7.87 44.76
C LEU A 103 26.84 8.96 44.04
N ASP A 104 28.16 8.80 43.99
CA ASP A 104 29.09 9.76 43.37
C ASP A 104 29.26 9.59 41.85
N ALA A 105 28.58 8.62 41.23
CA ALA A 105 28.63 8.41 39.77
C ALA A 105 27.71 9.35 38.97
N ILE A 106 26.83 10.12 39.62
CA ILE A 106 25.90 11.06 38.96
C ILE A 106 26.62 12.40 38.68
N LEU A 107 27.67 12.34 37.85
CA LEU A 107 27.99 13.49 37.02
C LEU A 107 26.79 13.71 36.07
N PRO A 108 26.26 14.94 35.94
CA PRO A 108 25.34 15.21 34.87
C PRO A 108 26.11 15.03 33.56
N GLN A 109 25.81 13.96 32.80
CA GLN A 109 26.17 13.96 31.39
C GLN A 109 25.56 15.24 30.82
N PRO A 110 26.37 16.16 30.26
CA PRO A 110 25.79 17.31 29.59
C PRO A 110 24.87 16.76 28.52
N LEU A 111 23.65 17.30 28.41
CA LEU A 111 22.76 16.95 27.31
C LEU A 111 23.53 17.27 26.03
N VAL A 112 24.09 16.24 25.40
CA VAL A 112 24.95 16.39 24.22
C VAL A 112 24.08 17.12 23.22
N LYS A 113 24.52 18.33 22.82
CA LYS A 113 23.80 19.12 21.82
C LYS A 113 23.52 18.17 20.66
N ALA A 114 22.23 17.90 20.43
CA ALA A 114 21.80 16.90 19.48
C ALA A 114 22.33 17.33 18.11
N ASP A 115 23.43 16.72 17.67
CA ASP A 115 24.19 17.19 16.52
C ASP A 115 23.49 16.72 15.23
N LEU A 116 22.37 17.39 14.95
CA LEU A 116 21.52 17.17 13.79
C LEU A 116 22.30 17.40 12.48
N GLU A 117 23.36 18.21 12.55
CA GLU A 117 24.28 18.57 11.47
C GLU A 117 25.56 17.70 11.47
N SER A 118 25.65 16.65 12.31
CA SER A 118 26.80 15.76 12.42
C SER A 118 27.25 15.23 11.04
N PRO A 119 28.47 15.52 10.56
CA PRO A 119 28.85 15.27 9.15
C PRO A 119 28.95 13.77 8.80
N SER A 120 29.04 12.89 9.80
CA SER A 120 28.99 11.43 9.69
C SER A 120 27.58 10.84 9.55
N ALA A 121 26.53 11.68 9.60
CA ALA A 121 25.14 11.25 9.41
C ALA A 121 24.89 10.62 8.04
N ARG A 122 24.02 9.59 8.00
CA ARG A 122 23.43 9.11 6.73
C ARG A 122 22.31 10.03 6.28
N ILE A 123 21.55 10.58 7.23
CA ILE A 123 20.53 11.61 6.98
C ILE A 123 21.05 12.94 7.50
N ARG A 124 21.56 13.77 6.59
CA ARG A 124 21.95 15.16 6.88
C ARG A 124 20.71 16.04 6.88
N LEU A 125 20.50 16.76 7.99
CA LEU A 125 19.36 17.64 8.19
C LEU A 125 19.81 19.10 8.24
N ASP A 126 19.50 19.88 7.21
CA ASP A 126 19.75 21.32 7.24
C ASP A 126 18.65 22.01 8.06
N LYS A 127 19.02 22.84 9.03
CA LYS A 127 18.06 23.66 9.79
C LYS A 127 17.50 24.78 8.92
N ILE A 128 16.20 24.99 8.99
CA ILE A 128 15.51 26.10 8.33
C ILE A 128 15.07 27.12 9.38
N GLU A 129 15.58 28.36 9.30
CA GLU A 129 15.22 29.43 10.25
C GLU A 129 13.76 29.89 10.14
N ARG A 130 13.18 29.81 8.94
CA ARG A 130 11.80 30.23 8.65
C ARG A 130 11.16 29.27 7.63
N PRO A 131 10.03 28.63 7.93
CA PRO A 131 9.37 27.73 6.98
C PRO A 131 9.03 28.45 5.67
N PRO A 132 9.09 27.77 4.51
CA PRO A 132 8.48 28.27 3.29
C PRO A 132 6.99 28.59 3.52
N GLY A 133 6.51 29.75 3.05
CA GLY A 133 5.16 30.26 3.35
C GLY A 133 3.98 29.40 2.88
N ARG A 134 4.22 28.30 2.17
CA ARG A 134 3.22 27.25 1.87
C ARG A 134 2.94 26.32 3.07
N PHE A 135 3.79 26.34 4.09
CA PHE A 135 3.68 25.54 5.32
C PHE A 135 3.29 26.37 6.56
N ASP A 136 2.72 27.57 6.36
CA ASP A 136 2.44 28.56 7.41
C ASP A 136 1.48 28.05 8.53
N LEU A 137 0.74 26.97 8.28
CA LEU A 137 -0.11 26.28 9.26
C LEU A 137 0.68 25.44 10.29
N LEU A 138 2.00 25.28 10.13
CA LEU A 138 2.89 24.51 11.03
C LEU A 138 3.84 25.41 11.86
N THR A 139 3.53 26.71 11.93
CA THR A 139 4.40 27.83 12.37
C THR A 139 4.97 27.76 13.79
N ASN A 140 4.43 26.92 14.68
CA ASN A 140 4.91 26.79 16.07
C ASN A 140 5.96 25.67 16.26
N SER A 141 6.63 25.24 15.19
CA SER A 141 7.59 24.13 15.20
C SER A 141 8.94 24.49 14.60
N LEU A 142 10.01 23.82 15.03
CA LEU A 142 11.30 23.86 14.33
C LEU A 142 11.19 23.07 13.03
N VAL A 143 11.86 23.57 11.99
CA VAL A 143 11.82 22.99 10.65
C VAL A 143 13.22 22.63 10.19
N TYR A 144 13.37 21.41 9.70
CA TYR A 144 14.59 20.92 9.06
C TYR A 144 14.22 20.33 7.69
N ARG A 145 15.16 20.37 6.73
CA ARG A 145 15.03 19.68 5.44
C ARG A 145 16.07 18.57 5.30
N TRP A 146 15.70 17.55 4.53
CA TRP A 146 16.59 16.54 3.99
C TRP A 146 16.40 16.52 2.47
N GLN A 147 17.45 16.85 1.72
CA GLN A 147 17.48 16.67 0.26
C GLN A 147 17.98 15.25 -0.05
N THR A 148 17.24 14.52 -0.86
CA THR A 148 17.43 13.07 -1.06
C THR A 148 16.79 12.62 -2.38
N THR A 149 16.80 11.32 -2.67
CA THR A 149 16.01 10.74 -3.78
C THR A 149 14.82 9.94 -3.27
N ALA A 150 13.87 9.67 -4.16
CA ALA A 150 12.68 8.89 -3.88
C ALA A 150 12.97 7.48 -3.35
N ALA A 151 14.07 6.84 -3.78
CA ALA A 151 14.53 5.55 -3.26
C ALA A 151 14.69 5.53 -1.73
N LEU A 152 15.12 6.66 -1.14
CA LEU A 152 15.33 6.81 0.30
C LEU A 152 14.15 7.52 0.99
N ALA A 153 13.51 8.48 0.34
CA ALA A 153 12.36 9.18 0.90
C ALA A 153 11.14 8.25 1.09
N ARG A 154 10.88 7.32 0.15
CA ARG A 154 9.77 6.36 0.29
C ARG A 154 9.97 5.43 1.49
N LYS A 155 11.22 5.17 1.88
CA LYS A 155 11.61 4.43 3.09
C LYS A 155 11.33 5.16 4.41
N VAL A 156 10.92 6.44 4.38
CA VAL A 156 10.47 7.16 5.58
C VAL A 156 9.01 7.63 5.50
N THR A 157 8.42 7.73 4.29
CA THR A 157 6.98 8.00 4.15
C THR A 157 6.13 6.75 4.28
N GLY A 158 6.54 5.64 3.66
CA GLY A 158 5.68 4.50 3.41
C GLY A 158 4.61 4.77 2.32
N PRO A 159 3.81 3.75 1.97
CA PRO A 159 3.08 3.65 0.69
C PRO A 159 2.00 4.71 0.41
N MET A 160 1.32 5.18 1.46
CA MET A 160 0.31 6.24 1.52
C MET A 160 0.52 7.09 2.80
N ARG A 161 1.79 7.36 3.14
CA ARG A 161 2.23 8.09 4.35
C ARG A 161 2.01 7.35 5.69
N GLU A 162 1.88 6.03 5.71
CA GLU A 162 1.70 5.26 6.95
C GLU A 162 2.96 5.26 7.83
N TRP A 163 4.17 5.11 7.28
CA TRP A 163 5.42 5.21 8.07
C TRP A 163 5.68 6.64 8.52
N ALA A 164 5.34 7.66 7.72
CA ALA A 164 5.35 9.06 8.18
C ALA A 164 4.34 9.30 9.32
N SER A 165 3.20 8.59 9.32
CA SER A 165 2.23 8.62 10.41
C SER A 165 2.72 7.87 11.65
N GLU A 166 3.48 6.78 11.47
CA GLU A 166 4.09 6.03 12.56
C GLU A 166 5.27 6.77 13.20
N LEU A 167 6.14 7.40 12.40
CA LEU A 167 7.16 8.34 12.89
C LEU A 167 6.52 9.48 13.68
N LYS A 168 5.41 10.04 13.20
CA LYS A 168 4.62 11.06 13.92
C LYS A 168 4.04 10.55 15.23
N TYR A 169 3.54 9.31 15.27
CA TYR A 169 3.09 8.66 16.51
C TYR A 169 4.23 8.44 17.51
N ARG A 170 5.39 7.97 17.05
CA ARG A 170 6.57 7.65 17.89
C ARG A 170 7.34 8.89 18.38
N THR A 171 7.27 10.03 17.68
CA THR A 171 8.15 11.20 17.94
C THR A 171 7.44 12.56 18.02
N GLY A 172 6.17 12.65 17.60
CA GLY A 172 5.46 13.92 17.41
C GLY A 172 5.82 14.69 16.14
N VAL A 173 6.87 14.30 15.41
CA VAL A 173 7.34 15.00 14.20
C VAL A 173 6.43 14.74 13.02
N HIS A 174 6.07 15.80 12.29
CA HIS A 174 5.32 15.69 11.05
C HIS A 174 6.27 15.77 9.85
N LEU A 175 6.16 14.81 8.92
CA LEU A 175 6.91 14.79 7.67
C LEU A 175 6.01 15.23 6.51
N GLU A 176 6.49 16.18 5.70
CA GLU A 176 6.00 16.47 4.34
C GLU A 176 7.09 16.18 3.31
N VAL A 177 6.71 15.88 2.07
CA VAL A 177 7.65 15.57 0.98
C VAL A 177 7.21 16.27 -0.30
N GLU A 178 8.14 16.96 -0.95
CA GLU A 178 7.95 17.65 -2.21
C GLU A 178 9.02 17.24 -3.23
N LEU A 179 8.74 17.45 -4.51
CA LEU A 179 9.72 17.33 -5.59
C LEU A 179 10.72 18.49 -5.51
N THR A 180 12.02 18.19 -5.61
CA THR A 180 13.08 19.22 -5.69
C THR A 180 12.99 19.99 -7.00
N ASP A 181 12.74 19.27 -8.10
CA ASP A 181 12.34 19.83 -9.39
C ASP A 181 11.18 19.01 -9.97
N PRO A 182 9.93 19.52 -9.92
CA PRO A 182 8.78 18.83 -10.49
C PRO A 182 8.75 18.86 -12.02
N THR A 183 9.45 19.79 -12.68
CA THR A 183 9.36 19.96 -14.14
C THR A 183 10.01 18.80 -14.90
N ARG A 184 10.97 18.12 -14.29
CA ARG A 184 11.67 16.95 -14.84
C ARG A 184 10.87 15.65 -14.83
N LEU A 185 9.66 15.61 -14.26
CA LEU A 185 8.76 14.46 -14.38
C LEU A 185 8.03 14.40 -15.72
N ASP A 186 7.79 15.55 -16.35
CA ASP A 186 7.07 15.65 -17.63
C ASP A 186 8.01 15.59 -18.86
N LEU A 187 9.33 15.61 -18.64
CA LEU A 187 10.34 15.56 -19.71
C LEU A 187 10.73 14.11 -20.06
N PRO A 188 11.03 13.82 -21.34
CA PRO A 188 11.67 12.55 -21.72
C PRO A 188 13.11 12.49 -21.19
N VAL A 189 13.63 11.28 -21.01
CA VAL A 189 15.01 11.04 -20.51
C VAL A 189 16.07 11.74 -21.39
N SER A 190 15.83 11.83 -22.70
CA SER A 190 16.68 12.54 -23.66
C SER A 190 16.79 14.05 -23.44
N GLU A 191 15.87 14.65 -22.68
CA GLU A 191 15.82 16.08 -22.35
C GLU A 191 16.14 16.35 -20.86
N GLY A 192 16.62 15.34 -20.13
CA GLY A 192 16.98 15.45 -18.71
C GLY A 192 15.90 14.98 -17.73
N GLY A 193 14.81 14.37 -18.24
CA GLY A 193 13.85 13.64 -17.41
C GLY A 193 14.47 12.43 -16.70
N TYR A 194 13.82 11.95 -15.65
CA TYR A 194 14.33 10.84 -14.84
C TYR A 194 14.23 9.48 -15.54
N SER A 195 15.26 8.65 -15.38
CA SER A 195 15.31 7.27 -15.88
C SER A 195 14.47 6.31 -15.05
N SER A 196 14.57 6.39 -13.72
CA SER A 196 13.87 5.53 -12.75
C SER A 196 13.08 6.36 -11.72
N ALA A 197 12.06 5.74 -11.14
CA ALA A 197 11.37 6.16 -9.93
C ALA A 197 12.31 6.39 -8.75
N ASP A 198 13.49 5.78 -8.73
CA ASP A 198 14.46 5.83 -7.65
C ASP A 198 15.40 7.04 -7.74
N ASP A 199 15.60 7.56 -8.96
CA ASP A 199 16.41 8.75 -9.27
C ASP A 199 15.72 10.07 -8.86
N VAL A 200 14.39 10.07 -8.73
CA VAL A 200 13.57 11.28 -8.58
C VAL A 200 13.98 12.08 -7.33
N GLU A 201 14.43 13.31 -7.52
CA GLU A 201 14.96 14.16 -6.44
C GLU A 201 13.83 14.77 -5.61
N LEU A 202 13.88 14.54 -4.30
CA LEU A 202 12.86 14.98 -3.34
C LEU A 202 13.46 15.77 -2.17
N MET A 203 12.65 16.66 -1.62
CA MET A 203 12.93 17.38 -0.37
C MET A 203 11.93 16.96 0.70
N VAL A 204 12.44 16.32 1.76
CA VAL A 204 11.66 15.90 2.93
C VAL A 204 11.78 16.98 4.00
N TYR A 205 10.65 17.52 4.47
CA TYR A 205 10.59 18.51 5.54
C TYR A 205 10.12 17.88 6.85
N LEU A 206 10.84 18.13 7.93
CA LEU A 206 10.54 17.65 9.28
C LEU A 206 10.10 18.84 10.15
N PHE A 207 8.88 18.76 10.69
CA PHE A 207 8.27 19.78 11.55
C PHE A 207 8.08 19.22 12.96
N GLY A 208 8.75 19.78 13.97
CA GLY A 208 8.63 19.28 15.35
C GLY A 208 9.42 20.06 16.41
N SER A 209 9.69 19.40 17.55
CA SER A 209 10.62 19.88 18.57
C SER A 209 12.03 19.32 18.30
N GLU A 210 13.07 19.96 18.83
CA GLU A 210 14.48 19.56 18.61
C GLU A 210 14.74 18.09 19.03
N ARG A 211 14.23 17.69 20.21
CA ARG A 211 14.28 16.30 20.68
C ARG A 211 13.45 15.35 19.79
N GLY A 212 12.27 15.78 19.34
CA GLY A 212 11.44 15.00 18.43
C GLY A 212 12.16 14.72 17.11
N ILE A 213 12.78 15.76 16.53
CA ILE A 213 13.52 15.71 15.26
C ILE A 213 14.77 14.84 15.38
N PHE A 214 15.50 14.90 16.49
CA PHE A 214 16.63 13.99 16.76
C PHE A 214 16.19 12.52 16.81
N ASN A 215 15.16 12.21 17.62
CA ASN A 215 14.60 10.85 17.69
C ASN A 215 14.06 10.39 16.32
N CYS A 216 13.42 11.29 15.57
CA CYS A 216 12.90 11.01 14.23
C CYS A 216 14.02 10.73 13.24
N ARG A 217 15.14 11.48 13.26
CA ARG A 217 16.31 11.20 12.42
C ARG A 217 16.86 9.80 12.70
N GLN A 218 16.98 9.38 13.97
CA GLN A 218 17.47 8.05 14.32
C GLN A 218 16.54 6.93 13.81
N LEU A 219 15.22 7.08 13.97
CA LEU A 219 14.24 6.13 13.42
C LEU A 219 14.28 6.11 11.89
N MET A 220 14.41 7.28 11.24
CA MET A 220 14.54 7.39 9.78
C MET A 220 15.82 6.74 9.26
N GLU A 221 16.98 6.97 9.90
CA GLU A 221 18.26 6.34 9.55
C GLU A 221 18.15 4.80 9.66
N THR A 222 17.42 4.29 10.66
CA THR A 222 17.15 2.85 10.82
C THR A 222 16.10 2.31 9.84
N ALA A 223 15.23 3.17 9.30
CA ALA A 223 14.23 2.79 8.30
C ALA A 223 14.84 2.67 6.89
N LEU A 224 15.98 3.33 6.60
CA LEU A 224 16.68 3.18 5.32
C LEU A 224 17.23 1.76 5.08
N ASP A 225 17.56 1.05 6.15
CA ASP A 225 18.05 -0.34 6.14
C ASP A 225 16.92 -1.38 6.08
N GLN A 226 15.67 -0.91 6.18
CA GLN A 226 14.46 -1.70 5.96
C GLN A 226 13.90 -1.41 4.57
N ASP A 227 12.81 -2.06 4.21
CA ASP A 227 12.11 -1.84 2.95
C ASP A 227 10.59 -1.88 3.21
N PRO A 228 9.88 -0.74 3.19
CA PRO A 228 8.45 -0.71 3.39
C PRO A 228 7.73 -1.29 2.18
N ALA A 229 6.87 -2.26 2.41
CA ALA A 229 6.13 -2.92 1.34
C ALA A 229 4.61 -2.87 1.58
N TYR A 230 3.85 -2.91 0.49
CA TYR A 230 2.51 -3.48 0.56
C TYR A 230 2.61 -5.00 0.68
N VAL A 231 1.76 -5.61 1.49
CA VAL A 231 1.66 -7.08 1.63
C VAL A 231 0.28 -7.57 1.21
N ARG A 232 0.21 -8.68 0.48
CA ARG A 232 -1.05 -9.33 0.09
C ARG A 232 -1.01 -10.80 0.48
N LEU A 233 -2.00 -11.25 1.25
CA LEU A 233 -2.18 -12.65 1.64
C LEU A 233 -3.44 -13.19 0.97
N ALA A 234 -3.26 -13.84 -0.17
CA ALA A 234 -4.34 -14.46 -0.92
C ALA A 234 -4.76 -15.77 -0.25
N VAL A 235 -5.83 -15.68 0.53
CA VAL A 235 -6.47 -16.84 1.16
C VAL A 235 -7.36 -17.55 0.15
N PHE A 236 -7.21 -18.88 0.05
CA PHE A 236 -8.04 -19.74 -0.79
C PHE A 236 -8.58 -20.94 -0.01
N ARG A 237 -9.67 -21.53 -0.51
CA ARG A 237 -10.28 -22.76 0.02
C ARG A 237 -10.59 -23.75 -1.11
N ARG A 238 -10.45 -25.05 -0.83
CA ARG A 238 -11.01 -26.13 -1.67
C ARG A 238 -12.48 -26.37 -1.33
N LYS A 239 -13.30 -26.79 -2.29
CA LYS A 239 -14.69 -27.17 -2.03
C LYS A 239 -14.81 -28.45 -1.20
N ARG A 240 -15.91 -28.56 -0.44
CA ARG A 240 -16.27 -29.80 0.26
C ARG A 240 -16.40 -30.95 -0.74
N GLY A 241 -15.70 -32.05 -0.46
CA GLY A 241 -15.67 -33.26 -1.30
C GLY A 241 -14.47 -33.35 -2.26
N THR A 242 -13.79 -32.25 -2.58
CA THR A 242 -12.63 -32.23 -3.49
C THR A 242 -11.33 -32.07 -2.72
N GLY A 243 -10.47 -33.10 -2.75
CA GLY A 243 -9.12 -33.05 -2.19
C GLY A 243 -8.97 -33.30 -0.67
N GLY A 244 -9.85 -34.10 -0.06
CA GLY A 244 -9.64 -34.63 1.30
C GLY A 244 -8.79 -35.92 1.30
N SER A 245 -8.15 -36.26 2.43
CA SER A 245 -7.26 -37.42 2.60
C SER A 245 -7.96 -38.79 2.70
N GLY A 246 -9.09 -38.95 2.00
CA GLY A 246 -9.79 -40.24 1.88
C GLY A 246 -9.43 -40.96 0.59
N GLU A 247 -9.23 -42.28 0.66
CA GLU A 247 -8.99 -43.13 -0.51
C GLU A 247 -10.16 -43.01 -1.50
N GLY A 248 -9.91 -42.40 -2.67
CA GLY A 248 -10.91 -42.14 -3.70
C GLY A 248 -11.32 -40.67 -3.89
N ALA A 249 -10.80 -39.72 -3.11
CA ALA A 249 -11.00 -38.30 -3.39
C ALA A 249 -10.30 -37.88 -4.70
N ALA A 250 -11.07 -37.36 -5.66
CA ALA A 250 -10.51 -36.81 -6.90
C ALA A 250 -9.69 -35.55 -6.62
N ALA A 251 -8.64 -35.33 -7.42
CA ALA A 251 -7.87 -34.10 -7.39
C ALA A 251 -8.77 -32.89 -7.71
N PRO A 252 -8.66 -31.77 -6.97
CA PRO A 252 -9.50 -30.59 -7.20
C PRO A 252 -9.18 -29.97 -8.56
N ARG A 253 -10.21 -29.60 -9.33
CA ARG A 253 -10.04 -28.92 -10.62
C ARG A 253 -9.88 -27.42 -10.33
N PRO A 254 -8.71 -26.80 -10.58
CA PRO A 254 -8.39 -25.50 -9.98
C PRO A 254 -9.34 -24.34 -10.34
N ASP A 255 -9.92 -24.36 -11.54
CA ASP A 255 -10.86 -23.33 -12.01
C ASP A 255 -12.31 -23.53 -11.51
N GLU A 256 -12.62 -24.69 -10.92
CA GLU A 256 -13.97 -25.02 -10.48
C GLU A 256 -14.11 -25.24 -8.98
N ASP A 257 -13.10 -25.86 -8.38
CA ASP A 257 -13.14 -26.45 -7.05
C ASP A 257 -12.29 -25.67 -6.02
N VAL A 258 -11.61 -24.60 -6.46
CA VAL A 258 -10.90 -23.63 -5.61
C VAL A 258 -11.54 -22.25 -5.69
N GLU A 259 -11.67 -21.59 -4.54
CA GLU A 259 -12.22 -20.23 -4.41
C GLU A 259 -11.28 -19.36 -3.56
N TRP A 260 -11.13 -18.09 -3.95
CA TRP A 260 -10.23 -17.11 -3.35
C TRP A 260 -11.01 -15.99 -2.67
N LEU A 261 -10.52 -15.51 -1.52
CA LEU A 261 -11.15 -14.43 -0.77
C LEU A 261 -10.76 -13.05 -1.33
N LEU A 262 -11.76 -12.20 -1.58
CA LEU A 262 -11.58 -10.84 -2.08
C LEU A 262 -12.42 -9.82 -1.30
N LEU A 263 -11.92 -8.58 -1.26
CA LEU A 263 -12.52 -7.40 -0.65
C LEU A 263 -12.56 -6.22 -1.64
N ARG A 264 -13.49 -5.28 -1.43
CA ARG A 264 -13.51 -3.99 -2.13
C ARG A 264 -13.25 -2.83 -1.17
N ARG A 265 -12.01 -2.30 -1.21
CA ARG A 265 -11.60 -1.13 -0.42
C ARG A 265 -12.08 0.15 -1.09
N ILE A 266 -12.79 0.99 -0.35
CA ILE A 266 -13.13 2.36 -0.71
C ILE A 266 -11.89 3.23 -0.42
N ASN A 267 -11.33 3.87 -1.44
CA ASN A 267 -10.17 4.74 -1.29
C ASN A 267 -10.61 6.17 -0.96
N ARG A 268 -9.79 6.91 -0.22
CA ARG A 268 -10.03 8.33 0.11
C ARG A 268 -10.01 9.18 -1.16
N ASP A 269 -10.72 10.31 -1.15
CA ASP A 269 -10.72 11.28 -2.26
C ASP A 269 -9.31 11.86 -2.51
N LEU A 270 -8.55 12.12 -1.44
CA LEU A 270 -7.12 12.42 -1.52
C LEU A 270 -6.35 11.11 -1.74
N ARG A 271 -6.26 10.71 -3.01
CA ARG A 271 -5.50 9.56 -3.52
C ARG A 271 -4.71 9.96 -4.77
N PRO A 272 -3.56 9.31 -5.04
CA PRO A 272 -2.92 9.36 -6.35
C PRO A 272 -3.86 9.01 -7.52
N PRO A 273 -3.66 9.58 -8.72
CA PRO A 273 -4.59 9.46 -9.84
C PRO A 273 -4.69 8.05 -10.42
N ASP A 274 -3.65 7.23 -10.26
CA ASP A 274 -3.55 5.83 -10.71
C ASP A 274 -4.30 4.83 -9.82
N ILE A 275 -4.68 5.24 -8.61
CA ILE A 275 -5.46 4.42 -7.68
C ILE A 275 -6.96 4.71 -7.91
N PRO A 276 -7.80 3.73 -8.31
CA PRO A 276 -9.22 3.97 -8.58
C PRO A 276 -10.03 4.31 -7.31
N PRO A 277 -11.26 4.84 -7.41
CA PRO A 277 -12.10 5.15 -6.24
C PRO A 277 -12.36 3.94 -5.34
N ILE A 278 -12.54 2.75 -5.93
CA ILE A 278 -12.73 1.49 -5.23
C ILE A 278 -11.73 0.47 -5.79
N SER A 279 -11.07 -0.30 -4.94
CA SER A 279 -10.11 -1.34 -5.33
C SER A 279 -10.59 -2.74 -4.94
N LEU A 280 -10.83 -3.59 -5.94
CA LEU A 280 -10.98 -5.04 -5.74
C LEU A 280 -9.59 -5.63 -5.47
N LYS A 281 -9.43 -6.25 -4.29
CA LYS A 281 -8.14 -6.75 -3.76
C LYS A 281 -8.28 -8.07 -3.01
N THR A 282 -7.23 -8.86 -2.99
CA THR A 282 -6.98 -9.87 -1.96
C THR A 282 -6.66 -9.21 -0.61
N PRO A 283 -6.83 -9.90 0.53
CA PRO A 283 -6.48 -9.37 1.85
C PRO A 283 -5.03 -8.88 1.96
N GLY A 284 -4.81 -7.95 2.87
CA GLY A 284 -3.48 -7.48 3.29
C GLY A 284 -3.25 -5.99 3.03
N LYS A 285 -2.44 -5.36 3.91
CA LYS A 285 -2.17 -3.91 3.93
C LYS A 285 -0.70 -3.62 3.60
N TRP A 286 0.10 -3.27 4.61
CA TRP A 286 1.49 -2.82 4.54
C TRP A 286 2.26 -3.26 5.79
N THR A 287 3.60 -3.31 5.72
CA THR A 287 4.47 -3.48 6.90
C THR A 287 4.48 -2.23 7.77
N LEU A 288 4.59 -2.39 9.08
CA LEU A 288 4.96 -1.34 10.04
C LEU A 288 6.50 -1.24 10.14
N LEU A 289 7.01 -0.19 10.81
CA LEU A 289 8.44 -0.12 11.14
C LEU A 289 8.84 -1.33 12.00
N TYR A 290 9.94 -1.99 11.61
CA TYR A 290 10.51 -3.20 12.21
C TYR A 290 9.69 -4.49 12.05
N GLU A 291 8.64 -4.51 11.23
CA GLU A 291 7.78 -5.69 11.02
C GLU A 291 8.21 -6.52 9.80
N HIS A 292 8.22 -7.86 9.94
CA HIS A 292 8.56 -8.75 8.82
C HIS A 292 7.40 -8.95 7.84
N TYR A 293 7.69 -9.13 6.54
CA TYR A 293 6.66 -9.27 5.49
C TYR A 293 5.60 -10.35 5.76
N LYS A 294 6.00 -11.52 6.28
CA LYS A 294 5.07 -12.61 6.61
C LYS A 294 4.18 -12.27 7.82
N GLU A 295 4.75 -11.62 8.83
CA GLU A 295 4.03 -11.15 10.02
C GLU A 295 2.97 -10.10 9.64
N ALA A 296 3.39 -9.08 8.88
CA ALA A 296 2.50 -8.08 8.31
C ALA A 296 1.38 -8.70 7.46
N ALA A 297 1.70 -9.71 6.63
CA ALA A 297 0.71 -10.41 5.81
C ALA A 297 -0.36 -11.11 6.68
N ILE A 298 0.05 -11.75 7.79
CA ILE A 298 -0.86 -12.44 8.72
C ILE A 298 -1.69 -11.44 9.54
N ARG A 299 -1.06 -10.44 10.16
CA ARG A 299 -1.76 -9.38 10.90
C ARG A 299 -2.80 -8.70 10.02
N THR A 300 -2.41 -8.32 8.80
CA THR A 300 -3.26 -7.52 7.93
C THR A 300 -4.32 -8.33 7.17
N LEU A 301 -4.20 -9.66 7.13
CA LEU A 301 -5.32 -10.57 6.82
C LEU A 301 -6.38 -10.50 7.93
N TRP A 302 -5.97 -10.68 9.20
CA TRP A 302 -6.90 -10.66 10.33
C TRP A 302 -7.62 -9.30 10.44
N GLU A 303 -6.88 -8.19 10.32
CA GLU A 303 -7.45 -6.84 10.36
C GLU A 303 -8.53 -6.56 9.29
N GLU A 304 -8.53 -7.32 8.19
CA GLU A 304 -9.45 -7.13 7.06
C GLU A 304 -10.53 -8.21 6.94
N THR A 305 -10.38 -9.35 7.61
CA THR A 305 -11.27 -10.51 7.42
C THR A 305 -11.68 -11.23 8.71
N GLY A 306 -10.99 -10.96 9.82
CA GLY A 306 -11.07 -11.73 11.07
C GLY A 306 -10.44 -13.13 11.01
N ILE A 307 -9.90 -13.56 9.86
CA ILE A 307 -9.28 -14.88 9.71
C ILE A 307 -7.88 -14.87 10.33
N THR A 308 -7.61 -15.86 11.17
CA THR A 308 -6.26 -16.19 11.67
C THR A 308 -5.70 -17.37 10.88
N VAL A 309 -4.43 -17.30 10.49
CA VAL A 309 -3.69 -18.41 9.87
C VAL A 309 -2.34 -18.61 10.55
N GLU A 310 -1.84 -19.84 10.54
CA GLU A 310 -0.52 -20.17 11.10
C GLU A 310 0.60 -19.80 10.12
N ALA A 311 1.70 -19.24 10.63
CA ALA A 311 2.84 -18.80 9.83
C ALA A 311 3.54 -19.93 9.03
N GLY A 312 3.41 -21.19 9.44
CA GLY A 312 3.88 -22.35 8.68
C GLY A 312 3.14 -22.56 7.35
N ASN A 313 1.84 -22.24 7.33
CA ASN A 313 0.95 -22.43 6.18
C ASN A 313 0.85 -21.19 5.26
N VAL A 314 1.73 -20.20 5.46
CA VAL A 314 1.82 -18.97 4.66
C VAL A 314 3.06 -19.01 3.78
N TYR A 315 2.87 -19.01 2.47
CA TYR A 315 3.94 -19.17 1.49
C TYR A 315 4.16 -17.89 0.68
N PRO A 316 5.39 -17.35 0.57
CA PRO A 316 5.70 -16.26 -0.35
C PRO A 316 5.62 -16.75 -1.81
N THR A 317 5.13 -15.91 -2.71
CA THR A 317 4.86 -16.28 -4.11
C THR A 317 5.50 -15.36 -5.14
N ALA A 318 5.43 -14.05 -4.92
CA ALA A 318 5.98 -13.04 -5.83
C ALA A 318 6.32 -11.74 -5.10
N VAL A 319 7.22 -10.96 -5.69
CA VAL A 319 7.38 -9.53 -5.38
C VAL A 319 7.20 -8.78 -6.68
N LEU A 320 6.30 -7.80 -6.73
CA LEU A 320 6.14 -6.93 -7.89
C LEU A 320 6.40 -5.48 -7.49
N PHE A 321 7.34 -4.86 -8.17
CA PHE A 321 7.59 -3.42 -8.15
C PHE A 321 7.35 -2.88 -9.57
N GLN A 322 6.78 -1.68 -9.70
CA GLN A 322 6.60 -1.03 -10.99
C GLN A 322 7.44 0.24 -10.98
N ASP A 323 8.58 0.20 -11.66
CA ASP A 323 9.39 1.38 -11.91
C ASP A 323 8.67 2.30 -12.91
N ASN A 324 8.40 3.52 -12.49
CA ASN A 324 7.92 4.62 -13.32
C ASN A 324 8.16 5.95 -12.56
N PRO A 325 8.95 6.89 -13.10
CA PRO A 325 9.24 8.18 -12.45
C PRO A 325 8.02 8.97 -11.96
N ILE A 326 6.91 8.93 -12.69
CA ILE A 326 5.67 9.66 -12.35
C ILE A 326 5.06 9.14 -11.03
N PHE A 327 5.35 7.89 -10.65
CA PHE A 327 4.81 7.21 -9.48
C PHE A 327 5.89 6.93 -8.40
N TYR A 328 6.88 7.82 -8.26
CA TYR A 328 8.07 7.71 -7.39
C TYR A 328 7.82 7.33 -5.91
N TRP A 329 6.61 7.56 -5.38
CA TRP A 329 6.18 7.17 -4.03
C TRP A 329 5.84 5.68 -3.87
N ARG A 330 5.75 4.92 -4.97
CA ARG A 330 5.37 3.51 -4.93
C ARG A 330 6.44 2.65 -4.26
N VAL A 331 5.98 1.58 -3.65
CA VAL A 331 6.77 0.55 -2.95
C VAL A 331 6.63 -0.81 -3.65
N PRO A 332 7.51 -1.78 -3.37
CA PRO A 332 7.24 -3.18 -3.72
C PRO A 332 5.94 -3.70 -3.09
N VAL A 333 5.32 -4.67 -3.78
CA VAL A 333 4.20 -5.45 -3.27
C VAL A 333 4.64 -6.90 -3.11
N HIS A 334 4.69 -7.38 -1.86
CA HIS A 334 5.01 -8.76 -1.53
C HIS A 334 3.73 -9.59 -1.46
N TYR A 335 3.69 -10.65 -2.26
CA TYR A 335 2.55 -11.55 -2.37
C TYR A 335 2.82 -12.86 -1.63
N PHE A 336 1.79 -13.33 -0.93
CA PHE A 336 1.74 -14.56 -0.18
C PHE A 336 0.40 -15.26 -0.46
N LEU A 337 0.36 -16.57 -0.21
CA LEU A 337 -0.88 -17.34 -0.14
C LEU A 337 -0.95 -18.22 1.11
N ALA A 338 -2.17 -18.61 1.47
CA ALA A 338 -2.47 -19.60 2.50
C ALA A 338 -3.76 -20.35 2.16
N GLU A 339 -3.81 -21.64 2.49
CA GLU A 339 -5.05 -22.42 2.45
C GLU A 339 -5.82 -22.27 3.76
N VAL A 340 -7.15 -22.26 3.68
CA VAL A 340 -8.05 -22.30 4.85
C VAL A 340 -9.17 -23.34 4.67
N PRO A 341 -9.76 -23.86 5.76
CA PRO A 341 -10.94 -24.73 5.71
C PRO A 341 -12.09 -24.10 4.91
N TYR A 342 -12.88 -24.92 4.23
CA TYR A 342 -13.99 -24.44 3.40
C TYR A 342 -15.02 -23.60 4.17
N ASP A 343 -15.24 -24.00 5.42
CA ASP A 343 -16.15 -23.42 6.41
C ASP A 343 -15.44 -22.53 7.45
N VAL A 344 -14.29 -21.97 7.08
CA VAL A 344 -13.66 -20.87 7.85
C VAL A 344 -14.67 -19.73 8.05
N GLN A 345 -14.77 -19.23 9.29
CA GLN A 345 -15.61 -18.07 9.58
C GLN A 345 -14.92 -16.81 9.08
N VAL A 346 -15.55 -16.10 8.15
CA VAL A 346 -15.17 -14.75 7.75
C VAL A 346 -15.96 -13.76 8.62
N LEU A 347 -15.28 -12.82 9.27
CA LEU A 347 -15.89 -11.78 10.12
C LEU A 347 -15.90 -10.40 9.45
N GLY A 348 -15.22 -10.25 8.31
CA GLY A 348 -15.03 -8.98 7.63
C GLY A 348 -13.99 -8.06 8.31
N PRO A 349 -13.91 -6.78 7.91
CA PRO A 349 -12.89 -5.86 8.39
C PRO A 349 -12.97 -5.53 9.88
N GLN A 350 -12.04 -6.08 10.66
CA GLN A 350 -11.90 -5.79 12.09
C GLN A 350 -11.32 -4.39 12.36
N VAL A 351 -10.53 -3.84 11.42
CA VAL A 351 -9.92 -2.51 11.52
C VAL A 351 -10.26 -1.66 10.30
N GLY A 352 -11.15 -0.70 10.49
CA GLY A 352 -11.50 0.31 9.49
C GLY A 352 -12.67 -0.07 8.57
N LEU A 353 -13.73 -0.67 9.11
CA LEU A 353 -14.94 -1.12 8.39
C LEU A 353 -15.46 -0.11 7.36
N ASN A 354 -15.55 1.18 7.72
CA ASN A 354 -16.02 2.26 6.83
C ASN A 354 -15.10 2.54 5.61
N THR A 355 -13.96 1.86 5.49
CA THR A 355 -13.09 1.89 4.29
C THR A 355 -13.31 0.71 3.35
N TYR A 356 -14.34 -0.11 3.60
CA TYR A 356 -14.71 -1.27 2.80
C TYR A 356 -16.20 -1.22 2.43
N MET A 357 -16.54 -1.78 1.26
CA MET A 357 -17.95 -1.94 0.86
C MET A 357 -18.63 -2.96 1.77
N HIS A 358 -19.70 -2.54 2.44
CA HIS A 358 -20.58 -3.35 3.28
C HIS A 358 -22.01 -2.75 3.24
N HIS A 359 -23.03 -3.52 3.63
CA HIS A 359 -24.46 -3.17 3.64
C HIS A 359 -25.00 -2.45 2.38
N TRP A 360 -24.55 -2.85 1.17
CA TRP A 360 -25.04 -2.27 -0.09
C TRP A 360 -26.39 -2.88 -0.54
N ASP A 361 -27.16 -2.15 -1.36
CA ASP A 361 -28.33 -2.72 -2.04
C ASP A 361 -27.89 -3.59 -3.23
N SER A 362 -27.94 -4.91 -3.05
CA SER A 362 -27.63 -5.90 -4.10
C SER A 362 -28.62 -5.89 -5.28
N SER A 363 -29.78 -5.22 -5.17
CA SER A 363 -30.73 -5.03 -6.28
C SER A 363 -30.30 -3.90 -7.20
N LEU A 364 -29.86 -2.78 -6.61
CA LEU A 364 -29.26 -1.66 -7.31
C LEU A 364 -27.88 -2.03 -7.90
N LEU A 365 -27.01 -2.67 -7.11
CA LEU A 365 -25.63 -2.96 -7.52
C LEU A 365 -25.57 -3.99 -8.67
N ARG A 366 -26.54 -4.93 -8.76
CA ARG A 366 -26.71 -5.83 -9.92
C ARG A 366 -27.09 -5.11 -11.23
N GLN A 367 -27.57 -3.86 -11.17
CA GLN A 367 -27.91 -3.04 -12.34
C GLN A 367 -26.76 -2.10 -12.77
N SER A 368 -25.64 -2.08 -12.04
CA SER A 368 -24.49 -1.24 -12.38
C SER A 368 -23.88 -1.63 -13.75
N PRO A 369 -23.40 -0.65 -14.55
CA PRO A 369 -22.67 -0.94 -15.78
C PRO A 369 -21.30 -1.61 -15.54
N ASP A 370 -20.70 -1.50 -14.36
CA ASP A 370 -19.43 -2.15 -14.02
C ASP A 370 -19.61 -3.68 -13.81
N PRO A 371 -18.87 -4.54 -14.56
CA PRO A 371 -18.85 -5.98 -14.29
C PRO A 371 -18.46 -6.35 -12.85
N ILE A 372 -17.56 -5.58 -12.22
CA ILE A 372 -17.12 -5.82 -10.84
C ILE A 372 -18.28 -5.63 -9.87
N ASP A 373 -19.09 -4.57 -10.04
CA ASP A 373 -20.28 -4.34 -9.22
C ASP A 373 -21.29 -5.49 -9.32
N ARG A 374 -21.57 -5.96 -10.54
CA ARG A 374 -22.53 -7.06 -10.76
C ARG A 374 -22.04 -8.37 -10.17
N ALA A 375 -20.77 -8.71 -10.33
CA ALA A 375 -20.16 -9.90 -9.73
C ALA A 375 -20.12 -9.80 -8.20
N TRP A 376 -19.80 -8.62 -7.66
CA TRP A 376 -19.83 -8.34 -6.22
C TRP A 376 -21.24 -8.54 -5.64
N ALA A 377 -22.26 -7.97 -6.28
CA ALA A 377 -23.66 -8.12 -5.89
C ALA A 377 -24.25 -9.53 -6.11
N GLN A 378 -23.47 -10.46 -6.68
CA GLN A 378 -23.82 -11.87 -6.85
C GLN A 378 -23.10 -12.79 -5.85
N LEU A 379 -21.85 -12.50 -5.50
CA LEU A 379 -20.96 -13.41 -4.77
C LEU A 379 -20.45 -12.89 -3.42
N ALA A 380 -20.56 -11.59 -3.16
CA ALA A 380 -20.14 -10.99 -1.91
C ALA A 380 -21.28 -10.98 -0.87
N ASP A 381 -20.92 -11.19 0.39
CA ASP A 381 -21.82 -11.02 1.52
C ASP A 381 -21.85 -9.53 1.94
N PRO A 382 -23.02 -8.86 1.95
CA PRO A 382 -23.15 -7.48 2.40
C PRO A 382 -22.68 -7.23 3.82
N GLU A 383 -22.79 -8.21 4.72
CA GLU A 383 -22.49 -7.99 6.14
C GLU A 383 -20.98 -8.02 6.42
N THR A 384 -20.25 -8.99 5.86
CA THR A 384 -18.78 -9.09 6.02
C THR A 384 -17.99 -8.26 5.00
N GLY A 385 -18.58 -7.80 3.90
CA GLY A 385 -17.87 -7.07 2.85
C GLY A 385 -16.82 -7.91 2.09
N CYS A 386 -17.02 -9.23 2.07
CA CYS A 386 -16.10 -10.23 1.53
C CYS A 386 -16.78 -11.10 0.46
N ALA A 387 -16.01 -11.58 -0.52
CA ALA A 387 -16.47 -12.49 -1.56
C ALA A 387 -15.53 -13.67 -1.77
N TRP A 388 -16.10 -14.85 -2.05
CA TRP A 388 -15.36 -16.00 -2.55
C TRP A 388 -15.50 -16.09 -4.08
N MET A 389 -14.40 -15.94 -4.82
CA MET A 389 -14.40 -15.90 -6.28
C MET A 389 -13.44 -16.92 -6.90
N LYS A 390 -13.79 -17.46 -8.07
CA LYS A 390 -12.97 -18.42 -8.84
C LYS A 390 -11.91 -17.70 -9.68
N ARG A 391 -10.73 -18.31 -9.85
CA ARG A 391 -9.60 -17.77 -10.65
C ARG A 391 -10.02 -17.13 -11.99
N PRO A 392 -10.76 -17.81 -12.91
CA PRO A 392 -11.08 -17.23 -14.22
C PRO A 392 -11.87 -15.91 -14.15
N MET A 393 -12.77 -15.79 -13.17
CA MET A 393 -13.55 -14.57 -12.96
C MET A 393 -12.68 -13.44 -12.41
N ILE A 394 -11.70 -13.74 -11.54
CA ILE A 394 -10.78 -12.73 -11.01
C ILE A 394 -9.86 -12.22 -12.14
N ASP A 395 -9.32 -13.13 -12.94
CA ASP A 395 -8.50 -12.79 -14.11
C ASP A 395 -9.29 -12.04 -15.18
N GLU A 396 -10.59 -12.31 -15.34
CA GLU A 396 -11.49 -11.53 -16.22
C GLU A 396 -11.78 -10.13 -15.69
N LEU A 397 -12.19 -10.01 -14.42
CA LEU A 397 -12.52 -8.72 -13.80
C LEU A 397 -11.30 -7.79 -13.67
N GLN A 398 -10.09 -8.35 -13.48
CA GLN A 398 -8.85 -7.56 -13.41
C GLN A 398 -8.27 -7.24 -14.79
N ARG A 399 -8.65 -7.96 -15.86
CA ARG A 399 -8.08 -7.81 -17.22
C ARG A 399 -8.00 -6.36 -17.72
N PRO A 400 -9.03 -5.52 -17.58
CA PRO A 400 -8.99 -4.13 -18.09
C PRO A 400 -8.01 -3.21 -17.34
N LEU A 401 -7.60 -3.58 -16.11
CA LEU A 401 -6.76 -2.75 -15.24
C LEU A 401 -5.37 -3.34 -14.97
N ARG A 402 -5.16 -4.63 -15.29
CA ARG A 402 -3.97 -5.41 -14.90
C ARG A 402 -3.43 -6.35 -15.98
N GLY A 403 -4.09 -6.44 -17.15
CA GLY A 403 -3.70 -7.38 -18.21
C GLY A 403 -4.11 -8.83 -17.92
N ALA A 404 -3.60 -9.76 -18.73
CA ALA A 404 -3.87 -11.19 -18.56
C ALA A 404 -3.13 -11.79 -17.34
N ASN A 405 -3.53 -12.99 -16.94
CA ASN A 405 -2.81 -13.83 -15.96
C ASN A 405 -2.57 -13.16 -14.59
N TYR A 406 -3.50 -12.29 -14.16
CA TYR A 406 -3.40 -11.52 -12.93
C TYR A 406 -3.08 -12.38 -11.69
N MET A 407 -3.75 -13.53 -11.54
CA MET A 407 -3.57 -14.46 -10.44
C MET A 407 -2.23 -15.22 -10.54
N ALA A 408 -1.88 -15.72 -11.72
CA ALA A 408 -0.64 -16.50 -11.92
C ALA A 408 0.62 -15.67 -11.69
N MET A 409 0.63 -14.41 -12.15
CA MET A 409 1.70 -13.44 -11.93
C MET A 409 1.92 -13.03 -10.46
N ARG A 410 1.07 -13.48 -9.53
CA ARG A 410 1.07 -13.04 -8.12
C ARG A 410 1.04 -14.19 -7.11
N TYR A 411 0.35 -15.28 -7.42
CA TYR A 411 0.02 -16.34 -6.47
C TYR A 411 0.37 -17.74 -6.96
N THR A 412 1.25 -17.89 -7.97
CA THR A 412 1.81 -19.21 -8.28
C THR A 412 2.60 -19.71 -7.05
N PRO A 413 2.24 -20.88 -6.48
CA PRO A 413 2.84 -21.34 -5.23
C PRO A 413 4.28 -21.84 -5.46
N PRO A 414 5.20 -21.65 -4.49
CA PRO A 414 6.55 -22.18 -4.59
C PRO A 414 6.54 -23.72 -4.49
N PRO A 415 7.45 -24.45 -5.15
CA PRO A 415 7.41 -25.92 -5.21
C PRO A 415 7.33 -26.62 -3.85
N TYR A 416 8.06 -26.11 -2.84
CA TYR A 416 8.11 -26.66 -1.48
C TYR A 416 6.80 -26.52 -0.67
N SER A 417 5.79 -25.85 -1.20
CA SER A 417 4.45 -25.80 -0.60
C SER A 417 3.53 -26.94 -1.03
N GLU A 418 3.90 -27.70 -2.07
CA GLU A 418 3.09 -28.76 -2.71
C GLU A 418 1.76 -28.29 -3.36
N LEU A 419 1.35 -27.04 -3.15
CA LEU A 419 0.08 -26.46 -3.61
C LEU A 419 -0.04 -26.27 -5.13
N ASN A 420 1.02 -26.47 -5.92
CA ASN A 420 0.95 -26.40 -7.39
C ASN A 420 -0.08 -27.39 -7.96
N ASN A 421 -0.18 -28.59 -7.39
CA ASN A 421 -1.15 -29.62 -7.79
C ASN A 421 -2.61 -29.25 -7.43
N VAL A 422 -2.81 -28.26 -6.56
CA VAL A 422 -4.12 -27.79 -6.08
C VAL A 422 -4.57 -26.54 -6.84
N LEU A 423 -3.64 -25.64 -7.13
CA LEU A 423 -3.92 -24.32 -7.70
C LEU A 423 -3.72 -24.25 -9.22
N GLY A 424 -2.93 -25.16 -9.81
CA GLY A 424 -2.71 -25.25 -11.26
C GLY A 424 -2.28 -23.92 -11.92
N LEU A 425 -1.58 -23.07 -11.18
CA LEU A 425 -1.06 -21.80 -11.65
C LEU A 425 0.32 -22.02 -12.27
N GLN A 426 0.59 -21.32 -13.37
CA GLN A 426 1.89 -21.32 -14.05
C GLN A 426 2.22 -19.89 -14.46
N VAL A 427 3.42 -19.42 -14.14
CA VAL A 427 3.90 -18.11 -14.60
C VAL A 427 4.15 -18.18 -16.12
N PRO A 428 3.65 -17.23 -16.93
CA PRO A 428 3.93 -17.19 -18.36
C PRO A 428 5.44 -17.12 -18.62
N VAL A 429 5.93 -17.90 -19.59
CA VAL A 429 7.37 -18.05 -19.87
C VAL A 429 8.06 -16.72 -20.17
N GLU A 430 7.37 -15.80 -20.85
CA GLU A 430 7.85 -14.45 -21.17
C GLU A 430 8.21 -13.65 -19.90
N ALA A 431 7.41 -13.78 -18.84
CA ALA A 431 7.62 -13.08 -17.56
C ALA A 431 8.72 -13.69 -16.68
N ALA A 432 9.26 -14.87 -17.03
CA ALA A 432 10.41 -15.46 -16.35
C ALA A 432 11.76 -14.98 -16.93
N GLY A 433 11.76 -14.35 -18.11
CA GLY A 433 12.97 -13.90 -18.79
C GLY A 433 13.57 -12.61 -18.21
N GLU A 434 12.73 -11.68 -17.75
CA GLU A 434 13.17 -10.32 -17.38
C GLU A 434 13.93 -10.24 -16.05
N SER A 435 13.77 -11.22 -15.16
CA SER A 435 14.39 -11.23 -13.82
C SER A 435 15.68 -12.03 -13.70
N SER A 436 16.20 -12.62 -14.79
CA SER A 436 17.38 -13.50 -14.77
C SER A 436 18.61 -12.94 -15.50
N ALA A 437 18.50 -11.76 -16.11
CA ALA A 437 19.54 -11.19 -16.98
C ALA A 437 20.58 -10.29 -16.28
N THR A 438 20.38 -9.94 -15.00
CA THR A 438 21.17 -8.91 -14.28
C THR A 438 22.09 -9.43 -13.18
N GLU A 439 22.03 -10.71 -12.81
CA GLU A 439 22.92 -11.32 -11.80
C GLU A 439 23.89 -12.36 -12.42
N SER A 440 24.71 -11.95 -13.39
CA SER A 440 25.76 -12.84 -13.97
C SER A 440 27.00 -12.12 -14.54
N THR A 441 27.42 -10.97 -13.97
CA THR A 441 28.61 -10.24 -14.44
C THR A 441 29.40 -9.52 -13.33
N ALA A 442 29.80 -10.22 -12.27
CA ALA A 442 30.86 -9.75 -11.36
C ALA A 442 31.62 -10.89 -10.65
N SER A 443 32.90 -10.64 -10.38
CA SER A 443 33.74 -11.37 -9.38
C SER A 443 34.19 -12.80 -9.68
N ALA A 444 35.00 -12.96 -10.72
CA ALA A 444 36.03 -14.02 -10.79
C ALA A 444 37.41 -13.40 -11.09
N VAL A 445 37.95 -12.64 -10.13
CA VAL A 445 39.30 -12.06 -10.25
C VAL A 445 40.36 -13.11 -9.92
N THR A 446 41.33 -13.25 -10.82
CA THR A 446 42.43 -14.22 -10.75
C THR A 446 43.51 -13.84 -9.73
N THR A 447 43.98 -14.82 -8.97
CA THR A 447 45.40 -14.94 -8.60
C THR A 447 45.98 -16.15 -9.33
N ALA A 448 47.20 -16.02 -9.86
CA ALA A 448 47.81 -17.02 -10.74
C ALA A 448 49.28 -17.25 -10.36
N GLU A 449 49.64 -18.52 -10.18
CA GLU A 449 51.00 -19.09 -10.16
C GLU A 449 50.82 -20.63 -10.04
N GLY A 450 51.47 -21.50 -10.82
CA GLY A 450 52.31 -21.34 -12.01
C GLY A 450 52.89 -22.71 -12.41
N GLY A 451 53.36 -22.92 -13.66
CA GLY A 451 54.15 -24.11 -14.02
C GLY A 451 53.90 -24.77 -15.39
N GLN A 452 54.74 -24.41 -16.37
CA GLN A 452 55.35 -25.31 -17.38
C GLN A 452 54.48 -26.33 -18.16
N ALA A 453 54.03 -25.94 -19.37
CA ALA A 453 54.61 -26.29 -20.68
C ALA A 453 55.13 -27.74 -20.98
N PRO A 454 55.28 -28.13 -22.27
CA PRO A 454 54.46 -27.84 -23.47
C PRO A 454 54.25 -29.08 -24.38
N HIS A 455 53.45 -28.97 -25.45
CA HIS A 455 53.64 -29.79 -26.67
C HIS A 455 53.14 -29.08 -27.95
N ASN A 456 53.84 -29.34 -29.07
CA ASN A 456 53.60 -28.76 -30.42
C ASN A 456 52.36 -29.42 -31.10
N VAL A 457 51.82 -29.02 -32.26
CA VAL A 457 52.45 -28.70 -33.57
C VAL A 457 51.53 -27.83 -34.47
N THR A 458 52.10 -26.78 -35.08
CA THR A 458 51.72 -26.16 -36.39
C THR A 458 52.65 -26.74 -37.49
N GLU A 459 52.39 -26.73 -38.82
CA GLU A 459 51.70 -25.77 -39.70
C GLU A 459 51.55 -26.36 -41.14
N SER A 460 50.73 -25.72 -42.01
CA SER A 460 50.89 -25.57 -43.49
C SER A 460 51.02 -26.82 -44.43
N ASP A 461 50.95 -26.78 -45.78
CA ASP A 461 50.64 -25.70 -46.76
C ASP A 461 50.09 -26.22 -48.13
N ALA A 462 49.45 -25.31 -48.90
CA ALA A 462 49.32 -25.21 -50.39
C ALA A 462 48.73 -26.39 -51.25
N THR A 463 48.21 -26.24 -52.49
CA THR A 463 48.39 -25.27 -53.61
C THR A 463 47.17 -25.16 -54.57
N ALA A 464 47.06 -24.05 -55.33
CA ALA A 464 46.52 -23.87 -56.72
C ALA A 464 45.01 -24.13 -57.07
N SER A 465 44.37 -23.47 -58.08
CA SER A 465 44.64 -22.20 -58.81
C SER A 465 43.47 -21.71 -59.72
N SER A 466 43.09 -20.42 -59.60
CA SER A 466 42.66 -19.42 -60.64
C SER A 466 41.71 -19.71 -61.83
N SER A 467 40.60 -18.95 -61.90
CA SER A 467 40.12 -18.08 -63.01
C SER A 467 39.05 -17.11 -62.44
N GLU A 468 39.02 -15.78 -62.66
CA GLU A 468 38.76 -14.97 -63.88
C GLU A 468 37.39 -15.26 -64.55
N ALA A 469 36.49 -14.30 -64.87
CA ALA A 469 36.36 -12.84 -64.58
C ALA A 469 34.86 -12.41 -64.83
N GLU A 470 34.34 -11.17 -64.71
CA GLU A 470 34.95 -9.84 -64.43
C GLU A 470 34.03 -8.87 -63.61
N ARG A 471 33.00 -8.21 -64.19
CA ARG A 471 32.29 -7.04 -63.58
C ARG A 471 30.82 -6.78 -64.02
N CYS A 472 30.22 -5.80 -63.33
CA CYS A 472 29.19 -4.82 -63.77
C CYS A 472 27.69 -5.14 -63.67
N SER A 473 26.99 -4.34 -62.85
CA SER A 473 25.59 -3.92 -63.04
C SER A 473 25.51 -2.76 -64.05
N PRO A 474 24.33 -2.48 -64.66
CA PRO A 474 23.56 -1.33 -64.16
C PRO A 474 22.03 -1.51 -64.20
N MET A 475 21.31 -0.45 -63.80
CA MET A 475 19.86 -0.22 -63.98
C MET A 475 19.44 -0.27 -65.49
N ASP A 476 18.16 -0.43 -65.88
CA ASP A 476 17.10 0.55 -65.60
C ASP A 476 15.63 0.14 -65.90
N LYS A 477 14.72 0.80 -65.15
CA LYS A 477 13.32 1.24 -65.43
C LYS A 477 12.26 0.37 -66.13
N SER A 478 11.17 0.19 -65.37
CA SER A 478 9.76 0.59 -65.67
C SER A 478 8.88 -0.27 -66.61
N GLY A 479 7.55 -0.24 -66.41
CA GLY A 479 6.65 -0.79 -67.43
C GLY A 479 5.13 -0.89 -67.25
N SER A 480 4.49 -0.60 -66.10
CA SER A 480 3.03 -0.29 -65.96
C SER A 480 2.68 0.03 -64.51
#